data_AF-A0A7J3LPE6-F1
#
_entry.id   AF-A0A7J3LPE6-F1
#
_cell.length_a   1.000
_cell.length_b   1.000
_cell.length_c   1.000
_cell.angle_alpha   90.00
_cell.angle_beta   90.00
_cell.angle_gamma   90.00
#
_symmetry.space_group_name_H-M   'P 1'
#
loop_
_entity.id
_entity.type
_entity.pdbx_description
1 polymer ?
#
loop_
_entity_poly.entity_id
_entity_poly.type
_entity_poly.pdbx_seq_one_letter_code
_entity_poly.pdbx_strand_id
1 'polypeptide(L)'
;MEESVWLYFSVIAVLLAFGIIGGLLAKQKDHTKIESFRSALDSLATQCNYVCSLGKGTSLPVEVLIPSGVYLYTNGPKICGTLGDYNRCTICDCMLEPYELALNTTFAEKVLKDQTYSCLVTRTYEGATLECQG
;
A
#
# COMPACT_ATOMS: atom_id res chain seq x y z
N MET A 1 41.04 -27.72 -26.59
CA MET A 1 39.89 -26.83 -26.93
C MET A 1 38.61 -27.22 -26.19
N GLU A 2 38.46 -28.44 -25.66
CA GLU A 2 37.25 -28.85 -24.92
C GLU A 2 37.09 -28.22 -23.53
N GLU A 3 38.17 -28.01 -22.77
CA GLU A 3 38.07 -27.47 -21.40
C GLU A 3 37.51 -26.03 -21.36
N SER A 4 37.83 -25.22 -22.36
CA SER A 4 37.33 -23.85 -22.46
C SER A 4 35.80 -23.81 -22.64
N VAL A 5 35.24 -24.75 -23.41
CA VAL A 5 33.80 -24.82 -23.71
C VAL A 5 33.01 -25.16 -22.44
N TRP A 6 33.49 -26.10 -21.63
CA TRP A 6 32.87 -26.45 -20.35
C TRP A 6 32.87 -25.30 -19.34
N LEU A 7 33.93 -24.49 -19.33
CA LEU A 7 34.00 -23.28 -18.50
C LEU A 7 32.95 -22.24 -18.93
N TYR A 8 32.75 -22.02 -20.24
CA TYR A 8 31.72 -21.10 -20.72
C TYR A 8 30.30 -21.57 -20.40
N PHE A 9 29.99 -22.86 -20.57
CA PHE A 9 28.68 -23.41 -20.21
C PHE A 9 28.39 -23.28 -18.70
N SER A 10 29.40 -23.50 -17.86
CA SER A 10 29.31 -23.30 -16.41
C SER A 10 28.95 -21.87 -16.04
N VAL A 11 29.64 -20.89 -16.64
CA VAL A 11 29.42 -19.45 -16.36
C VAL A 11 28.05 -18.99 -16.85
N ILE A 12 27.61 -19.44 -18.02
CA ILE A 12 26.28 -19.11 -18.57
C ILE A 12 25.17 -19.70 -17.69
N ALA A 13 25.33 -20.94 -17.21
CA ALA A 13 24.38 -21.57 -16.30
C ALA A 13 24.24 -20.80 -14.98
N VAL A 14 25.36 -20.31 -14.43
CA VAL A 14 25.36 -19.48 -13.21
C VAL A 14 24.67 -18.14 -13.46
N LEU A 15 24.93 -17.46 -14.57
CA LEU A 15 24.26 -16.20 -14.91
C LEU A 15 22.75 -16.37 -15.10
N LEU A 16 22.32 -17.45 -15.75
CA LEU A 16 20.90 -17.78 -15.89
C LEU A 16 20.24 -18.07 -14.54
N ALA A 17 20.91 -18.83 -13.66
CA ALA A 17 20.41 -19.09 -12.31
C ALA A 17 20.25 -17.79 -11.50
N PHE A 18 21.23 -16.89 -11.52
CA PHE A 18 21.12 -15.58 -10.87
C PHE A 18 20.01 -14.71 -11.48
N GLY A 19 19.83 -14.74 -12.80
CA GLY A 19 18.74 -14.01 -13.47
C GLY A 19 17.35 -14.52 -13.07
N ILE A 20 17.17 -15.84 -12.97
CA ILE A 20 15.90 -16.46 -12.56
C ILE A 20 15.61 -16.17 -11.08
N ILE A 21 16.60 -16.34 -10.20
CA ILE A 21 16.46 -16.08 -8.75
C ILE A 21 16.19 -14.59 -8.52
N GLY A 22 16.92 -13.70 -9.19
CA GLY A 22 16.70 -12.25 -9.10
C GLY A 22 15.30 -11.84 -9.58
N GLY A 23 14.83 -12.41 -10.69
CA GLY A 23 13.48 -12.16 -11.21
C GLY A 23 12.36 -12.70 -10.30
N LEU A 24 12.58 -13.85 -9.64
CA LEU A 24 11.64 -14.43 -8.68
C LEU A 24 11.54 -13.58 -7.41
N LEU A 25 12.67 -13.15 -6.85
CA LEU A 25 12.71 -12.29 -5.66
C LEU A 25 12.05 -10.92 -5.90
N ALA A 26 12.23 -10.35 -7.10
CA ALA A 26 11.58 -9.10 -7.49
C ALA A 26 10.04 -9.27 -7.56
N LYS A 27 9.55 -10.32 -8.24
CA LYS A 27 8.10 -10.59 -8.34
C LYS A 27 7.44 -10.89 -6.99
N GLN A 28 8.15 -11.61 -6.11
CA GLN A 28 7.62 -11.92 -4.78
C GLN A 28 7.45 -10.65 -3.93
N LYS A 29 8.39 -9.69 -4.05
CA LYS A 29 8.33 -8.41 -3.34
C LYS A 29 7.13 -7.56 -3.75
N ASP A 30 6.81 -7.51 -5.04
CA ASP A 30 5.66 -6.75 -5.54
C ASP A 30 4.34 -7.36 -5.05
N HIS A 31 4.25 -8.70 -5.04
CA HIS A 31 3.07 -9.40 -4.51
C HIS A 31 2.83 -9.11 -3.03
N THR A 32 3.88 -9.13 -2.20
CA THR A 32 3.78 -8.81 -0.77
C THR A 32 3.35 -7.36 -0.53
N LYS A 33 3.80 -6.42 -1.37
CA LYS A 33 3.41 -5.00 -1.28
C LYS A 33 1.95 -4.75 -1.63
N ILE A 34 1.41 -5.49 -2.62
CA ILE A 34 -0.01 -5.43 -2.97
C ILE A 34 -0.88 -6.03 -1.86
N GLU A 35 -0.46 -7.15 -1.27
CA GLU A 35 -1.17 -7.75 -0.15
C GLU A 35 -1.18 -6.86 1.10
N SER A 36 -0.05 -6.23 1.44
CA SER A 36 0.02 -5.29 2.55
C SER A 36 -0.88 -4.07 2.32
N PHE A 37 -0.85 -3.50 1.11
CA PHE A 37 -1.77 -2.42 0.71
C PHE A 37 -3.24 -2.83 0.83
N ARG A 38 -3.59 -4.04 0.38
CA ARG A 38 -4.95 -4.58 0.49
C ARG A 38 -5.39 -4.66 1.95
N SER A 39 -4.55 -5.25 2.80
CA SER A 39 -4.80 -5.40 4.23
C SER A 39 -4.93 -4.05 4.95
N ALA A 40 -4.14 -3.06 4.52
CA ALA A 40 -4.19 -1.70 5.05
C ALA A 40 -5.56 -1.04 4.77
N LEU A 41 -6.05 -1.11 3.53
CA LEU A 41 -7.37 -0.57 3.18
C LEU A 41 -8.50 -1.28 3.92
N ASP A 42 -8.45 -2.61 4.06
CA ASP A 42 -9.48 -3.37 4.77
C ASP A 42 -9.48 -3.01 6.28
N SER A 43 -8.30 -2.74 6.86
CA SER A 43 -8.17 -2.26 8.23
C SER A 43 -8.76 -0.86 8.40
N LEU A 44 -8.48 0.07 7.48
CA LEU A 44 -9.09 1.40 7.45
C LEU A 44 -10.61 1.33 7.38
N ALA A 45 -11.17 0.45 6.55
CA ALA A 45 -12.61 0.27 6.43
C ALA A 45 -13.25 -0.16 7.74
N THR A 46 -12.63 -1.15 8.41
CA THR A 46 -13.12 -1.68 9.69
C THR A 46 -13.17 -0.58 10.74
N GLN A 47 -12.12 0.25 10.80
CA GLN A 47 -12.01 1.33 11.77
C GLN A 47 -12.95 2.49 11.44
N CYS A 48 -13.11 2.78 10.16
CA CYS A 48 -14.10 3.73 9.68
C CYS A 48 -15.52 3.31 10.09
N ASN A 49 -15.91 2.06 9.86
CA ASN A 49 -17.21 1.52 10.27
C ASN A 49 -17.41 1.59 11.78
N TYR A 50 -16.36 1.26 12.54
CA TYR A 50 -16.39 1.40 13.98
C TYR A 50 -16.64 2.85 14.40
N VAL A 51 -15.86 3.81 13.88
CA VAL A 51 -16.04 5.25 14.17
C VAL A 51 -17.42 5.76 13.70
N CYS A 52 -17.93 5.27 12.58
CA CYS A 52 -19.28 5.58 12.08
C CYS A 52 -20.38 5.12 13.04
N SER A 53 -20.15 4.02 13.78
CA SER A 53 -21.06 3.49 14.81
C SER A 53 -20.98 4.23 16.14
N LEU A 54 -19.89 4.99 16.38
CA LEU A 54 -19.66 5.75 17.60
C LEU A 54 -20.32 7.14 17.58
N GLY A 55 -20.40 7.74 18.77
CA GLY A 55 -20.89 9.11 18.94
C GLY A 55 -20.04 10.15 18.21
N LYS A 56 -20.68 11.26 17.82
CA LYS A 56 -20.04 12.40 17.15
C LYS A 56 -18.85 12.91 17.97
N GLY A 57 -17.76 13.28 17.29
CA GLY A 57 -16.55 13.81 17.90
C GLY A 57 -15.56 12.75 18.40
N THR A 58 -15.81 11.47 18.15
CA THR A 58 -14.84 10.41 18.49
C THR A 58 -13.77 10.32 17.40
N SER A 59 -12.50 10.44 17.80
CA SER A 59 -11.35 10.16 16.95
C SER A 59 -10.71 8.83 17.34
N LEU A 60 -10.27 8.07 16.34
CA LEU A 60 -9.50 6.86 16.57
C LEU A 60 -8.23 6.90 15.71
N PRO A 61 -7.04 7.05 16.34
CA PRO A 61 -5.77 6.89 15.66
C PRO A 61 -5.52 5.42 15.39
N VAL A 62 -5.24 5.10 14.12
CA VAL A 62 -4.87 3.75 13.72
C VAL A 62 -3.60 3.84 12.90
N GLU A 63 -2.57 3.19 13.41
CA GLU A 63 -1.34 3.01 12.66
C GLU A 63 -1.59 1.94 11.59
N VAL A 64 -1.90 2.40 10.37
CA VAL A 64 -2.14 1.53 9.23
C VAL A 64 -0.95 1.66 8.29
N LEU A 65 -0.15 0.61 8.19
CA LEU A 65 1.05 0.62 7.36
C LEU A 65 0.67 0.65 5.86
N ILE A 66 0.52 1.86 5.31
CA ILE A 66 0.32 2.07 3.86
C ILE A 66 1.69 2.14 3.20
N PRO A 67 1.99 1.28 2.22
CA PRO A 67 3.27 1.33 1.53
C PRO A 67 3.43 2.63 0.71
N SER A 68 4.67 3.09 0.55
CA SER A 68 5.00 4.22 -0.34
C SER A 68 4.62 3.95 -1.80
N GLY A 69 4.35 5.02 -2.56
CA GLY A 69 3.84 4.92 -3.93
C GLY A 69 2.31 4.82 -4.03
N VAL A 70 1.60 4.90 -2.90
CA VAL A 70 0.14 4.87 -2.86
C VAL A 70 -0.44 6.28 -3.05
N TYR A 71 -1.46 6.39 -3.88
CA TYR A 71 -2.36 7.54 -3.85
C TYR A 71 -3.64 7.12 -3.14
N LEU A 72 -3.95 7.75 -2.00
CA LEU A 72 -5.14 7.47 -1.20
C LEU A 72 -6.15 8.59 -1.40
N TYR A 73 -7.42 8.26 -1.60
CA TYR A 73 -8.47 9.24 -1.71
C TYR A 73 -9.82 8.74 -1.16
N THR A 74 -10.68 9.66 -0.74
CA THR A 74 -12.04 9.36 -0.30
C THR A 74 -13.07 9.96 -1.26
N ASN A 75 -14.18 9.25 -1.47
CA ASN A 75 -15.29 9.76 -2.26
C ASN A 75 -16.63 9.22 -1.73
N GLY A 76 -17.40 10.09 -1.09
CA GLY A 76 -18.64 9.71 -0.41
C GLY A 76 -18.34 8.66 0.67
N PRO A 77 -18.96 7.48 0.67
CA PRO A 77 -18.68 6.45 1.66
C PRO A 77 -17.46 5.59 1.32
N LYS A 78 -16.66 5.92 0.30
CA LYS A 78 -15.57 5.04 -0.17
C LYS A 78 -14.21 5.57 0.25
N ILE A 79 -13.34 4.67 0.71
CA ILE A 79 -11.89 4.90 0.81
C ILE A 79 -11.25 4.12 -0.33
N CYS A 80 -10.53 4.79 -1.20
CA CYS A 80 -9.88 4.21 -2.35
C CYS A 80 -8.37 4.45 -2.28
N GLY A 81 -7.60 3.54 -2.85
CA GLY A 81 -6.20 3.78 -3.12
C GLY A 81 -5.69 3.13 -4.39
N THR A 82 -4.64 3.72 -4.92
CA THR A 82 -3.96 3.33 -6.15
C THR A 82 -2.49 3.07 -5.83
N LEU A 83 -1.98 1.90 -6.21
CA LEU A 83 -0.56 1.54 -6.14
C LEU A 83 -0.11 1.02 -7.51
N GLY A 84 0.58 1.86 -8.29
CA GLY A 84 0.89 1.56 -9.69
C GLY A 84 -0.40 1.33 -10.49
N ASP A 85 -0.53 0.18 -11.14
CA ASP A 85 -1.73 -0.21 -11.89
C ASP A 85 -2.84 -0.84 -11.01
N TYR A 86 -2.56 -1.07 -9.72
CA TYR A 86 -3.51 -1.71 -8.81
C TYR A 86 -4.40 -0.68 -8.13
N ASN A 87 -5.70 -0.77 -8.35
CA ASN A 87 -6.72 0.09 -7.73
C ASN A 87 -7.62 -0.74 -6.81
N ARG A 88 -7.87 -0.26 -5.60
CA ARG A 88 -8.84 -0.86 -4.69
C ARG A 88 -9.61 0.20 -3.93
N CYS A 89 -10.90 -0.05 -3.75
CA CYS A 89 -11.77 0.74 -2.90
C CYS A 89 -12.44 -0.16 -1.87
N THR A 90 -12.69 0.41 -0.71
CA THR A 90 -13.49 -0.16 0.37
C THR A 90 -14.56 0.83 0.80
N ILE A 91 -15.59 0.35 1.48
CA ILE A 91 -16.79 1.12 1.83
C ILE A 91 -16.86 1.28 3.34
N CYS A 92 -17.17 2.51 3.76
CA CYS A 92 -17.52 2.89 5.11
C CYS A 92 -19.04 2.99 5.29
N ASP A 93 -19.51 2.76 6.51
CA ASP A 93 -20.93 2.85 6.89
C ASP A 93 -21.46 4.30 6.97
N CYS A 94 -20.58 5.29 6.92
CA CYS A 94 -20.93 6.70 6.88
C CYS A 94 -20.17 7.44 5.77
N MET A 95 -20.69 8.63 5.40
CA MET A 95 -20.04 9.49 4.42
C MET A 95 -18.70 9.98 4.94
N LEU A 96 -17.68 9.95 4.09
CA LEU A 96 -16.39 10.57 4.35
C LEU A 96 -16.32 11.92 3.67
N GLU A 97 -15.68 12.88 4.34
CA GLU A 97 -15.27 14.12 3.69
C GLU A 97 -14.20 13.83 2.63
N PRO A 98 -14.19 14.57 1.50
CA PRO A 98 -13.20 14.40 0.46
C PRO A 98 -11.78 14.63 1.00
N TYR A 99 -10.92 13.65 0.77
CA TYR A 99 -9.53 13.61 1.20
C TYR A 99 -8.70 13.02 0.08
N GLU A 100 -7.51 13.58 -0.15
CA GLU A 100 -6.56 13.06 -1.12
C GLU A 100 -5.14 13.17 -0.54
N LEU A 101 -4.39 12.07 -0.61
CA LEU A 101 -3.00 12.02 -0.21
C LEU A 101 -2.17 11.28 -1.25
N ALA A 102 -1.29 12.03 -1.90
CA ALA A 102 -0.33 11.50 -2.86
C ALA A 102 0.98 11.13 -2.15
N LEU A 103 1.21 9.82 -1.98
CA LEU A 103 2.47 9.26 -1.46
C LEU A 103 3.36 8.74 -2.60
N ASN A 104 3.08 9.16 -3.84
CA ASN A 104 3.73 8.73 -5.08
C ASN A 104 4.89 9.64 -5.52
N THR A 105 5.52 10.36 -4.59
CA THR A 105 6.68 11.19 -4.96
C THR A 105 7.86 10.31 -5.38
N THR A 106 8.66 10.78 -6.34
CA THR A 106 9.85 10.07 -6.86
C THR A 106 10.85 9.69 -5.76
N PHE A 107 10.82 10.43 -4.64
CA PHE A 107 11.60 10.16 -3.44
C PHE A 107 11.00 9.00 -2.61
N ALA A 108 9.68 8.99 -2.41
CA ALA A 108 8.98 7.93 -1.67
C ALA A 108 9.13 6.56 -2.34
N GLU A 109 9.01 6.50 -3.67
CA GLU A 109 9.16 5.24 -4.43
C GLU A 109 10.59 4.66 -4.39
N LYS A 110 11.60 5.54 -4.39
CA LYS A 110 13.01 5.14 -4.50
C LYS A 110 13.69 4.92 -3.15
N VAL A 111 13.35 5.71 -2.13
CA VAL A 111 14.11 5.82 -0.88
C VAL A 111 13.33 5.27 0.31
N LEU A 112 12.00 5.39 0.32
CA LEU A 112 11.17 5.13 1.48
C LEU A 112 10.33 3.86 1.29
N LYS A 113 11.01 2.74 0.97
CA LYS A 113 10.35 1.45 0.69
C LYS A 113 9.46 0.94 1.83
N ASP A 114 9.72 1.38 3.06
CA ASP A 114 9.08 0.92 4.29
C ASP A 114 8.50 2.07 5.15
N GLN A 115 8.25 3.26 4.59
CA GLN A 115 7.56 4.30 5.37
C GLN A 115 6.12 3.92 5.62
N THR A 116 5.68 4.14 6.84
CA THR A 116 4.37 3.76 7.35
C THR A 116 3.64 5.03 7.76
N TYR A 117 2.46 5.24 7.20
CA TYR A 117 1.64 6.41 7.51
C TYR A 117 0.65 6.08 8.61
N SER A 118 0.54 6.90 9.64
CA SER A 118 -0.50 6.75 10.64
C SER A 118 -1.75 7.47 10.17
N CYS A 119 -2.90 6.80 10.18
CA CYS A 119 -4.16 7.35 9.70
C CYS A 119 -5.16 7.47 10.86
N LEU A 120 -5.67 8.69 11.06
CA LEU A 120 -6.73 9.02 12.00
C LEU A 120 -8.07 9.05 11.28
N VAL A 121 -9.08 8.36 11.82
CA VAL A 121 -10.48 8.54 11.39
C VAL A 121 -11.23 9.26 12.50
N THR A 122 -11.91 10.35 12.17
CA THR A 122 -12.65 11.16 13.15
C THR A 122 -14.11 11.31 12.74
N ARG A 123 -15.05 11.02 13.65
CA ARG A 123 -16.49 11.22 13.41
C ARG A 123 -16.83 12.70 13.51
N THR A 124 -17.28 13.30 12.41
CA THR A 124 -17.82 14.66 12.38
C THR A 124 -19.35 14.65 12.52
N TYR A 125 -19.98 15.83 12.50
CA TYR A 125 -21.44 15.95 12.56
C TYR A 125 -22.13 15.41 11.31
N GLU A 126 -21.48 15.51 10.16
CA GLU A 126 -22.03 15.16 8.84
C GLU A 126 -21.52 13.79 8.35
N GLY A 127 -20.40 13.30 8.89
CA GLY A 127 -19.77 12.07 8.41
C GLY A 127 -18.54 11.68 9.21
N ALA A 128 -17.50 11.23 8.53
CA ALA A 128 -16.18 11.02 9.10
C ALA A 128 -15.11 11.72 8.25
N THR A 129 -14.00 12.11 8.87
CA THR A 129 -12.81 12.60 8.18
C THR A 129 -11.71 11.56 8.29
N LEU A 130 -10.87 11.49 7.27
CA LEU A 130 -9.67 10.66 7.24
C LEU A 130 -8.47 11.60 7.13
N GLU A 131 -7.51 11.47 8.04
CA GLU A 131 -6.26 12.22 8.00
C GLU A 131 -5.10 11.27 8.21
N CYS A 132 -4.20 11.16 7.24
CA CYS A 132 -2.98 10.36 7.36
C CYS A 132 -1.74 11.26 7.48
N GLN A 133 -0.80 10.90 8.36
CA GLN A 133 0.46 11.60 8.63
C GLN A 133 1.64 10.62 8.70
N GLY A 134 2.79 10.97 8.12
CA GLY A 134 4.00 10.14 8.08
C GLY A 134 5.13 10.75 7.25
#